data_AF-A0A966DFZ7-F1
#
_entry.id   AF-A0A966DFZ7-F1
#
_cell.length_a   1.000
_cell.length_b   1.000
_cell.length_c   1.000
_cell.angle_alpha   90.00
_cell.angle_beta   90.00
_cell.angle_gamma   90.00
#
_symmetry.space_group_name_H-M   'P 1'
#
loop_
_entity.id
_entity.type
_entity.pdbx_description
1 polymer ?
#
loop_
_entity_poly.entity_id
_entity_poly.type
_entity_poly.pdbx_seq_one_letter_code
_entity_poly.pdbx_strand_id
1 'polypeptide(L)' 'MQQHEIEIQKIRSKMITADQAADMLMVSRHTLWRWGKEGVLKPVKVGGKVLYRFEDVRNFLTGSK' A
#
# COMPACT_ATOMS: atom_id res chain seq x y z
N MET A 1 -13.01 -4.39 24.38
CA MET A 1 -11.61 -3.97 24.15
C MET A 1 -10.87 -4.93 23.23
N GLN A 2 -10.96 -6.26 23.41
CA GLN A 2 -10.23 -7.23 22.58
C GLN A 2 -10.56 -7.20 21.07
N GLN A 3 -11.82 -6.93 20.68
CA GLN A 3 -12.23 -6.95 19.27
C GLN A 3 -11.54 -5.87 18.41
N HIS A 4 -11.29 -4.70 18.98
CA HIS A 4 -10.73 -3.56 18.23
C HIS A 4 -9.24 -3.75 17.95
N GLU A 5 -8.48 -4.28 18.91
CA GLU A 5 -7.05 -4.57 18.74
C GLU A 5 -6.80 -5.65 17.68
N ILE A 6 -7.65 -6.69 17.66
CA ILE A 6 -7.62 -7.75 16.64
C ILE A 6 -7.87 -7.15 15.25
N GLU A 7 -8.84 -6.24 15.12
CA GLU A 7 -9.15 -5.59 13.84
C GLU A 7 -7.99 -4.70 13.35
N ILE A 8 -7.38 -3.90 14.23
CA ILE A 8 -6.21 -3.09 13.91
C ILE A 8 -5.04 -3.95 13.44
N GLN A 9 -4.78 -5.08 14.12
CA GLN A 9 -3.72 -5.99 13.70
C GLN A 9 -3.98 -6.61 12.32
N LYS A 10 -5.23 -7.00 12.07
CA LYS A 10 -5.64 -7.52 10.76
C LYS A 10 -5.44 -6.49 9.65
N ILE A 11 -5.76 -5.22 9.90
CA ILE A 11 -5.54 -4.14 8.94
C ILE A 11 -4.04 -3.89 8.73
N ARG A 12 -3.25 -3.84 9.81
CA ARG A 12 -1.80 -3.65 9.73
C ARG A 12 -1.12 -4.75 8.90
N SER A 13 -1.53 -6.00 9.07
CA SER A 13 -0.97 -7.12 8.29
C SER A 13 -1.23 -7.02 6.78
N LYS A 14 -2.23 -6.24 6.35
CA LYS A 14 -2.57 -6.04 4.94
C LYS A 14 -1.97 -4.77 4.33
N MET A 15 -1.33 -3.94 5.13
CA MET A 15 -0.73 -2.68 4.70
C MET A 15 0.78 -2.85 4.56
N ILE A 16 1.33 -2.39 3.44
CA ILE A 16 2.76 -2.37 3.17
C ILE A 16 3.24 -0.93 3.03
N THR A 17 4.52 -0.70 3.30
CA THR A 17 5.13 0.62 3.15
C THR A 17 5.36 0.96 1.67
N ALA A 18 5.55 2.25 1.39
CA ALA A 18 5.96 2.68 0.05
C ALA A 18 7.28 2.02 -0.41
N ASP A 19 8.24 1.78 0.48
CA ASP A 19 9.47 1.07 0.14
C ASP A 19 9.19 -0.39 -0.26
N GLN A 20 8.41 -1.12 0.54
CA GLN A 20 8.03 -2.50 0.22
C GLN A 20 7.25 -2.61 -1.09
N ALA A 21 6.34 -1.67 -1.35
CA ALA A 21 5.62 -1.61 -2.62
C ALA A 21 6.55 -1.30 -3.79
N ALA A 22 7.56 -0.45 -3.60
CA ALA A 22 8.52 -0.08 -4.63
C ALA A 22 9.39 -1.29 -5.01
N ASP A 23 9.87 -2.02 -4.01
CA ASP A 23 10.65 -3.24 -4.19
C ASP A 23 9.83 -4.32 -4.92
N MET A 24 8.57 -4.52 -4.53
CA MET A 24 7.69 -5.51 -5.14
C MET A 24 7.39 -5.23 -6.62
N LEU A 25 7.24 -3.95 -6.96
CA LEU A 25 6.97 -3.50 -8.33
C LEU A 25 8.24 -3.26 -9.14
N MET A 26 9.43 -3.40 -8.52
CA MET A 26 10.73 -3.05 -9.10
C MET A 26 10.77 -1.62 -9.68
N VAL A 27 10.19 -0.66 -8.98
CA VAL A 27 10.16 0.76 -9.38
C VAL A 27 10.76 1.66 -8.30
N SER A 28 11.08 2.90 -8.66
CA SER A 28 11.49 3.89 -7.66
C SER A 28 10.31 4.37 -6.81
N ARG A 29 10.59 4.83 -5.58
CA ARG A 29 9.60 5.55 -4.75
C ARG A 29 8.99 6.77 -5.45
N HIS A 30 9.77 7.43 -6.30
CA HIS A 30 9.30 8.60 -7.04
C HIS A 30 8.23 8.20 -8.07
N THR A 31 8.38 7.03 -8.68
CA THR A 31 7.36 6.44 -9.56
C THR A 31 6.06 6.17 -8.81
N LEU A 32 6.15 5.57 -7.62
CA LEU A 32 4.97 5.36 -6.76
C LEU A 32 4.29 6.67 -6.35
N TRP A 33 5.07 7.71 -6.03
CA TRP A 33 4.52 9.02 -5.71
C TRP A 33 3.75 9.61 -6.91
N ARG A 34 4.31 9.52 -8.12
CA ARG A 34 3.64 9.94 -9.35
C ARG A 34 2.35 9.16 -9.59
N TRP A 35 2.39 7.83 -9.44
CA TRP A 35 1.19 6.99 -9.56
C TRP A 35 0.12 7.32 -8.53
N GLY A 36 0.51 7.67 -7.30
CA GLY A 36 -0.40 8.17 -6.28
C GLY A 36 -1.04 9.51 -6.66
N LYS A 37 -0.33 10.38 -7.39
CA LYS A 37 -0.86 11.65 -7.93
C LYS A 37 -1.77 11.43 -9.14
N GLU A 38 -1.45 10.47 -10.00
CA GLU A 38 -2.19 10.10 -11.20
C GLU A 38 -3.42 9.20 -10.90
N GLY A 39 -3.51 8.64 -9.69
CA GLY A 39 -4.59 7.75 -9.27
C GLY A 39 -4.44 6.31 -9.75
N VAL A 40 -3.25 5.93 -10.24
CA VAL A 40 -2.91 4.58 -10.71
C VAL A 40 -2.88 3.59 -9.54
N LEU A 41 -2.27 4.00 -8.42
CA LEU A 41 -2.34 3.30 -7.14
C LEU A 41 -2.92 4.25 -6.09
N LYS A 42 -3.61 3.70 -5.08
CA LYS A 42 -4.25 4.47 -4.02
C LYS A 42 -3.40 4.48 -2.74
N PRO A 43 -2.57 5.52 -2.52
CA PRO A 43 -1.79 5.63 -1.29
C PRO A 43 -2.69 5.97 -0.09
N VAL A 44 -2.41 5.35 1.05
CA VAL A 44 -3.01 5.65 2.35
C VAL A 44 -1.99 6.40 3.20
N LYS A 45 -2.29 7.63 3.59
CA LYS A 45 -1.40 8.45 4.43
C LYS A 45 -1.74 8.27 5.90
N VAL A 46 -0.77 7.81 6.70
CA VAL A 46 -0.93 7.61 8.14
C VAL A 46 0.29 8.21 8.85
N GLY A 47 0.07 9.28 9.63
CA GLY A 47 1.11 9.89 10.47
C GLY A 47 2.41 10.24 9.72
N GLY A 48 2.30 10.78 8.50
CA GLY A 48 3.45 11.12 7.66
C GLY A 48 4.04 9.96 6.84
N LYS A 49 3.60 8.72 7.05
CA LYS A 49 3.98 7.57 6.22
C LYS A 49 2.95 7.34 5.11
N VAL A 50 3.45 6.92 3.95
CA VAL A 50 2.62 6.44 2.85
C VAL A 50 2.61 4.92 2.87
N LEU A 51 1.43 4.36 2.99
CA LEU A 51 1.16 2.93 2.97
C LEU A 51 0.33 2.58 1.73
N TYR A 52 0.42 1.32 1.32
CA TYR A 52 -0.40 0.75 0.27
C TYR A 52 -1.06 -0.51 0.78
N ARG A 53 -2.26 -0.81 0.28
CA ARG A 53 -2.84 -2.14 0.47
C ARG A 53 -2.03 -3.13 -0.34
N PHE A 54 -1.60 -4.21 0.30
CA PHE A 54 -0.88 -5.30 -0.38
C PHE A 54 -1.68 -5.84 -1.57
N GLU A 55 -3.00 -6.01 -1.40
CA GLU A 55 -3.90 -6.51 -2.44
C GLU A 55 -3.90 -5.60 -3.67
N ASP A 56 -3.94 -4.27 -3.50
CA ASP A 56 -3.91 -3.32 -4.61
C ASP A 56 -2.58 -3.41 -5.39
N VAL A 57 -1.45 -3.50 -4.68
CA VAL A 57 -0.11 -3.61 -5.29
C VAL A 57 0.06 -4.95 -6.02
N ARG A 58 -0.44 -6.04 -5.43
CA ARG A 58 -0.44 -7.38 -6.06
C ARG A 58 -1.34 -7.43 -7.29
N ASN A 59 -2.51 -6.81 -7.23
CA ASN A 59 -3.45 -6.73 -8.36
C ASN A 59 -2.85 -5.93 -9.51
N PHE A 60 -2.09 -4.89 -9.20
CA PHE A 60 -1.34 -4.11 -10.19
C PHE A 60 -0.34 -4.95 -10.99
N LEU A 61 0.38 -5.87 -10.34
CA LEU A 61 1.30 -6.80 -11.03
C LEU A 61 0.60 -7.83 -11.91
N THR A 62 -0.56 -8.32 -11.46
CA THR A 62 -1.28 -9.40 -12.14
C THR A 62 -2.25 -8.89 -13.21
N GLY A 63 -2.41 -7.57 -13.36
CA GLY A 63 -3.33 -6.96 -14.31
C GLY A 63 -4.81 -7.23 -14.02
N SER A 64 -5.12 -7.82 -12.86
CA SER A 64 -6.49 -8.13 -12.43
C SER A 64 -7.07 -6.88 -11.77
N LYS A 65 -7.83 -6.09 -12.55
CA LYS A 65 -8.55 -4.90 -12.07
C LYS A 65 -9.80 -5.26 -11.28
#